data_AF-A0A2Z6M787-F1
#
_entry.id   AF-A0A2Z6M787-F1
#
_cell.length_a   1.000
_cell.length_b   1.000
_cell.length_c   1.000
_cell.angle_alpha   90.00
_cell.angle_beta   90.00
_cell.angle_gamma   90.00
#
_symmetry.space_group_name_H-M   'P 1'
#
loop_
_entity.id
_entity.type
_entity.pdbx_description
1 polymer ?
#
loop_
_entity_poly.entity_id
_entity_poly.type
_entity_poly.pdbx_seq_one_letter_code
_entity_poly.pdbx_strand_id
1 'polypeptide(L)'
;MEKIIYYVEHPCPIEPPSEPAPPPPQPLKLTKQEQKKLRTQRRIAKEKERQEMISQGVIEPPKPKVKVNNFMKVLGTEATQDPTRLEKEVRNAAAERDQAHIDRNIARKLTPAELREKMERKLFDDPNTLDTLVSLYRINDLSHPKAHSKVYQNAQWNYLSGCFVMEVLALLWLKVKASQSRCMEN
;
A
#
# COMPACT_ATOMS: atom_id res chain seq x y z
N MET A 1 -40.97 47.47 -27.57
CA MET A 1 -39.93 48.49 -27.28
C MET A 1 -38.59 47.87 -27.63
N GLU A 2 -38.12 48.14 -28.83
CA GLU A 2 -36.86 47.61 -29.36
C GLU A 2 -35.71 48.37 -28.72
N LYS A 3 -35.13 47.79 -27.68
CA LYS A 3 -33.97 48.35 -26.98
C LYS A 3 -32.71 47.88 -27.71
N ILE A 4 -32.43 48.45 -28.87
CA ILE A 4 -31.20 48.19 -29.63
C ILE A 4 -30.29 49.39 -29.43
N ILE A 5 -29.22 49.18 -28.67
CA ILE A 5 -28.15 50.16 -28.42
C ILE A 5 -26.85 49.54 -28.92
N TYR A 6 -25.92 50.33 -29.46
CA TYR A 6 -24.63 49.90 -30.04
C TYR A 6 -23.68 49.19 -29.04
N TYR A 7 -24.08 49.07 -27.77
CA TYR A 7 -23.25 48.52 -26.71
C TYR A 7 -23.44 47.01 -26.57
N VAL A 8 -22.31 46.29 -26.47
CA VAL A 8 -22.27 44.86 -26.20
C VAL A 8 -22.15 44.64 -24.70
N GLU A 9 -23.21 44.14 -24.07
CA GLU A 9 -23.17 43.76 -22.66
C GLU A 9 -22.33 42.48 -22.50
N HIS A 10 -21.33 42.53 -21.61
CA HIS A 10 -20.59 41.34 -21.21
C HIS A 10 -21.24 40.83 -19.92
N PRO A 11 -21.91 39.66 -19.94
CA PRO A 11 -22.53 39.11 -18.74
C PRO A 11 -21.48 38.85 -17.65
N CYS A 12 -21.87 38.99 -16.39
CA CYS A 12 -20.98 38.74 -15.26
C CYS A 12 -20.41 37.31 -15.35
N PRO A 13 -19.08 37.12 -15.31
CA PRO A 13 -18.48 35.80 -15.28
C PRO A 13 -18.99 35.01 -14.08
N ILE A 14 -19.61 33.87 -14.34
CA ILE A 14 -20.00 32.93 -13.29
C ILE A 14 -18.71 32.20 -12.87
N GLU A 15 -18.37 32.27 -11.59
CA GLU A 15 -17.27 31.48 -11.05
C GLU A 15 -17.56 29.99 -11.25
N PRO A 16 -16.56 29.18 -11.64
CA PRO A 16 -16.77 27.75 -11.78
C PRO A 16 -17.30 27.19 -10.45
N PRO A 17 -18.26 26.24 -10.48
CA PRO A 17 -18.93 25.73 -9.28
C PRO A 17 -17.97 25.07 -8.27
N SER A 18 -16.75 24.75 -8.67
CA SER A 18 -15.65 24.41 -7.77
C SER A 18 -14.32 24.81 -8.42
N GLU A 19 -13.43 25.43 -7.64
CA GLU A 19 -12.04 25.59 -8.04
C GLU A 19 -11.36 24.21 -8.07
N PRO A 20 -10.68 23.82 -9.17
CA PRO A 20 -9.93 22.58 -9.19
C PRO A 20 -8.84 22.66 -8.12
N ALA A 21 -8.77 21.66 -7.25
CA ALA A 21 -7.71 21.57 -6.24
C ALA A 21 -6.33 21.77 -6.92
N PRO A 22 -5.40 22.50 -6.28
CA PRO A 22 -4.07 22.70 -6.85
C PRO A 22 -3.46 21.34 -7.18
N PRO A 23 -2.92 21.16 -8.40
CA PRO A 23 -2.44 19.86 -8.84
C PRO A 23 -1.42 19.33 -7.82
N PRO A 24 -1.54 18.06 -7.40
CA PRO A 24 -0.62 17.50 -6.43
C PRO A 24 0.81 17.63 -6.95
N PRO A 25 1.80 17.86 -6.07
CA PRO A 25 3.19 18.03 -6.47
C PRO A 25 3.63 16.81 -7.30
N GLN A 26 4.24 17.07 -8.45
CA GLN A 26 4.63 16.00 -9.37
C GLN A 26 5.56 15.01 -8.65
N PRO A 27 5.24 13.70 -8.62
CA PRO A 27 6.10 12.74 -7.96
C PRO A 27 7.45 12.66 -8.67
N LEU A 28 8.51 13.06 -7.97
CA LEU A 28 9.89 13.00 -8.45
C LEU A 28 10.31 11.52 -8.56
N LYS A 29 10.33 11.00 -9.79
CA LYS A 29 10.79 9.64 -10.07
C LYS A 29 12.30 9.65 -10.25
N LEU A 30 13.01 9.06 -9.30
CA LEU A 30 14.45 8.84 -9.42
C LEU A 30 14.75 7.80 -10.51
N THR A 31 15.83 8.01 -11.26
CA THR A 31 16.36 7.01 -12.18
C THR A 31 16.88 5.77 -11.43
N LYS A 32 17.01 4.63 -12.12
CA LYS A 32 17.54 3.40 -11.52
C LYS A 32 18.96 3.58 -10.95
N GLN A 33 19.77 4.45 -11.55
CA GLN A 33 21.12 4.76 -11.09
C GLN A 33 21.11 5.55 -9.78
N GLU A 34 20.26 6.57 -9.69
CA GLU A 34 20.08 7.37 -8.47
C GLU A 34 19.51 6.53 -7.34
N GLN A 35 18.51 5.68 -7.62
CA GLN A 35 17.98 4.73 -6.63
C GLN A 35 19.07 3.79 -6.11
N LYS A 36 19.94 3.27 -7.00
CA LYS A 36 21.09 2.44 -6.61
C LYS A 36 22.08 3.23 -5.75
N LYS A 37 22.40 4.48 -6.13
CA LYS A 37 23.29 5.37 -5.37
C LYS A 37 22.74 5.63 -3.97
N LEU A 38 21.48 6.02 -3.86
CA LEU A 38 20.80 6.29 -2.59
C LEU A 38 20.76 5.05 -1.70
N ARG A 39 20.44 3.87 -2.27
CA ARG A 39 20.45 2.59 -1.53
C ARG A 39 21.85 2.25 -1.00
N THR A 40 22.89 2.43 -1.81
CA THR A 40 24.28 2.17 -1.42
C THR A 40 24.74 3.13 -0.32
N GLN A 41 24.47 4.43 -0.48
CA GLN A 41 24.79 5.45 0.54
C GLN A 41 24.10 5.13 1.88
N ARG A 42 22.81 4.78 1.87
CA ARG A 42 22.08 4.36 3.08
C ARG A 42 22.67 3.12 3.73
N ARG A 43 23.12 2.13 2.95
CA ARG A 43 23.79 0.93 3.48
C ARG A 43 25.14 1.25 4.11
N ILE A 44 25.94 2.09 3.46
CA ILE A 44 27.25 2.53 3.97
C ILE A 44 27.07 3.32 5.26
N ALA A 45 26.15 4.29 5.29
CA ALA A 45 25.88 5.08 6.48
C ALA A 45 25.47 4.20 7.68
N LYS A 46 24.55 3.26 7.46
CA LYS A 46 24.11 2.33 8.50
C LYS A 46 25.22 1.40 9.01
N GLU A 47 26.11 0.95 8.12
CA GLU A 47 27.23 0.10 8.52
C GLU A 47 28.30 0.89 9.28
N LYS A 48 28.58 2.13 8.87
CA LYS A 48 29.48 3.04 9.60
C LYS A 48 28.95 3.35 10.99
N GLU A 49 27.67 3.71 11.11
CA GLU A 49 27.00 3.95 12.38
C GLU A 49 27.10 2.71 13.30
N ARG A 50 26.89 1.51 12.74
CA ARG A 50 27.08 0.26 13.47
C ARG A 50 28.52 0.06 13.95
N GLN A 51 29.50 0.30 13.09
CA GLN A 51 30.92 0.17 13.42
C GLN A 51 31.34 1.18 14.49
N GLU A 52 30.84 2.42 14.42
CA GLU A 52 31.07 3.46 15.43
C GLU A 52 30.47 3.04 16.79
N MET A 53 29.25 2.50 16.80
CA MET A 53 28.64 1.96 18.03
C MET A 53 29.41 0.78 18.62
N ILE A 54 29.99 -0.09 17.77
CA ILE A 54 30.86 -1.20 18.23
C ILE A 54 32.18 -0.63 18.77
N SER A 55 32.77 0.36 18.09
CA SER A 55 34.01 1.02 18.53
C SER A 55 33.84 1.75 19.86
N GLN A 56 32.65 2.28 20.14
CA GLN A 56 32.30 2.89 21.41
C GLN A 56 31.93 1.86 22.49
N GLY A 57 31.78 0.58 22.14
CA GLY A 57 31.43 -0.50 23.05
C GLY A 57 29.95 -0.57 23.44
N VAL A 58 29.07 0.19 22.76
CA VAL A 58 27.61 0.16 23.00
C VAL A 58 26.98 -1.14 22.50
N ILE A 59 27.52 -1.68 21.40
CA ILE A 59 27.05 -2.92 20.78
C ILE A 59 28.21 -3.90 20.70
N GLU A 60 27.99 -5.13 21.16
CA GLU A 60 28.97 -6.20 21.01
C GLU A 60 29.18 -6.58 19.53
N PRO A 61 30.42 -6.89 19.13
CA PRO A 61 30.69 -7.42 17.80
C PRO A 61 29.81 -8.63 17.49
N PRO A 62 29.16 -8.69 16.32
CA PRO A 62 28.28 -9.79 15.98
C PRO A 62 29.07 -11.10 15.88
N LYS A 63 28.59 -12.14 16.56
CA LYS A 63 29.17 -13.50 16.51
C LYS A 63 29.20 -14.04 15.07
N PRO A 64 30.20 -14.87 14.71
CA PRO A 64 30.33 -15.41 13.36
C PRO A 64 29.13 -16.29 12.97
N LYS A 65 28.65 -16.15 11.72
CA LYS A 65 27.50 -16.92 11.22
C LYS A 65 27.93 -18.34 10.85
N VAL A 66 27.75 -19.28 11.77
CA VAL A 66 27.96 -20.71 11.52
C VAL A 66 26.73 -21.33 10.87
N LYS A 67 26.93 -22.13 9.82
CA LYS A 67 25.90 -22.95 9.15
C LYS A 67 26.29 -24.42 9.32
N VAL A 68 25.33 -25.34 9.26
CA VAL A 68 25.61 -26.79 9.31
C VAL A 68 26.65 -27.19 8.25
N ASN A 69 26.53 -26.68 7.02
CA ASN A 69 27.50 -26.94 5.94
C ASN A 69 28.92 -26.40 6.21
N ASN A 70 29.04 -25.32 7.00
CA ASN A 70 30.32 -24.66 7.29
C ASN A 70 30.85 -25.00 8.69
N PHE A 71 30.11 -25.80 9.46
CA PHE A 71 30.36 -26.01 10.88
C PHE A 71 31.73 -26.68 11.11
N MET A 72 32.05 -27.73 10.37
CA MET A 72 33.34 -28.42 10.44
C MET A 72 34.54 -27.56 10.03
N LYS A 73 34.33 -26.55 9.17
CA LYS A 73 35.41 -25.65 8.73
C LYS A 73 35.70 -24.55 9.73
N VAL A 74 34.69 -24.08 10.46
CA VAL A 74 34.82 -22.96 11.41
C VAL A 74 35.19 -23.45 12.80
N LEU A 75 34.64 -24.59 13.24
CA LEU A 75 34.78 -25.12 14.60
C LEU A 75 35.45 -26.50 14.61
N GLY A 76 36.27 -26.84 13.61
CA GLY A 76 36.78 -28.21 13.39
C GLY A 76 37.50 -28.85 14.57
N THR A 77 38.26 -28.08 15.35
CA THR A 77 38.96 -28.54 16.57
C THR A 77 37.98 -28.96 17.66
N GLU A 78 36.91 -28.19 17.86
CA GLU A 78 35.87 -28.46 18.87
C GLU A 78 34.85 -29.50 18.38
N ALA A 79 34.55 -29.50 17.07
CA ALA A 79 33.63 -30.41 16.42
C ALA A 79 34.12 -31.86 16.38
N THR A 80 35.44 -32.08 16.48
CA THR A 80 36.04 -33.42 16.56
C THR A 80 35.79 -34.08 17.92
N GLN A 81 35.65 -33.28 18.99
CA GLN A 81 35.41 -33.79 20.35
C GLN A 81 33.95 -34.21 20.52
N ASP A 82 33.01 -33.30 20.24
CA ASP A 82 31.56 -33.54 20.42
C ASP A 82 30.74 -33.04 19.22
N PRO A 83 30.60 -33.83 18.14
CA PRO A 83 29.94 -33.37 16.92
C PRO A 83 28.44 -33.08 17.11
N THR A 84 27.74 -33.87 17.92
CA THR A 84 26.28 -33.78 18.09
C THR A 84 25.85 -32.58 18.93
N ARG A 85 26.61 -32.24 19.99
CA ARG A 85 26.31 -31.08 20.85
C ARG A 85 26.40 -29.78 20.05
N LEU A 86 27.51 -29.61 19.33
CA LEU A 86 27.73 -28.42 18.54
C LEU A 86 26.82 -28.35 17.32
N GLU A 87 26.46 -29.48 16.69
CA GLU A 87 25.43 -29.48 15.65
C GLU A 87 24.10 -28.93 16.19
N LYS A 88 23.68 -29.38 17.38
CA LYS A 88 22.47 -28.89 18.04
C LYS A 88 22.54 -27.39 18.31
N GLU A 89 23.67 -26.89 18.79
CA GLU A 89 23.89 -25.44 19.01
C GLU A 89 23.82 -24.65 17.70
N VAL A 90 24.43 -25.14 16.61
CA VAL A 90 24.37 -24.49 15.29
C VAL A 90 22.95 -24.51 14.72
N ARG A 91 22.20 -25.60 14.90
CA ARG A 91 20.78 -25.68 14.53
C ARG A 91 19.93 -24.73 15.36
N ASN A 92 20.16 -24.63 16.66
CA ASN A 92 19.47 -23.68 17.54
C ASN A 92 19.75 -22.23 17.11
N ALA A 93 21.01 -21.88 16.87
CA ALA A 93 21.40 -20.56 16.37
C ALA A 93 20.82 -20.28 14.97
N ALA A 94 20.56 -21.33 14.16
CA ALA A 94 19.85 -21.19 12.90
C ALA A 94 18.36 -20.89 13.11
N ALA A 95 17.70 -21.67 13.95
CA ALA A 95 16.31 -21.47 14.31
C ALA A 95 16.08 -20.08 14.94
N GLU A 96 16.96 -19.63 15.82
CA GLU A 96 16.91 -18.29 16.42
C GLU A 96 17.02 -17.18 15.36
N ARG A 97 17.91 -17.34 14.38
CA ARG A 97 18.03 -16.39 13.26
C ARG A 97 16.76 -16.32 12.42
N ASP A 98 16.14 -17.46 12.18
CA ASP A 98 14.91 -17.57 11.40
C ASP A 98 13.73 -16.99 12.20
N GLN A 99 13.63 -17.29 13.49
CA GLN A 99 12.65 -16.73 14.41
C GLN A 99 12.79 -15.21 14.50
N ALA A 100 14.00 -14.69 14.72
CA ALA A 100 14.24 -13.24 14.74
C ALA A 100 13.89 -12.56 13.41
N HIS A 101 13.95 -13.27 12.27
CA HIS A 101 13.45 -12.76 10.99
C HIS A 101 11.92 -12.72 10.94
N ILE A 102 11.26 -13.77 11.41
CA ILE A 102 9.80 -13.83 11.53
C ILE A 102 9.30 -12.74 12.49
N ASP A 103 9.90 -12.59 13.67
CA ASP A 103 9.53 -11.59 14.68
C ASP A 103 9.67 -10.17 14.12
N ARG A 104 10.76 -9.89 13.38
CA ARG A 104 10.94 -8.60 12.68
C ARG A 104 9.87 -8.34 11.63
N ASN A 105 9.35 -9.38 10.98
CA ASN A 105 8.26 -9.25 10.01
C ASN A 105 6.91 -9.08 10.70
N ILE A 106 6.67 -9.81 11.79
CA ILE A 106 5.47 -9.69 12.62
C ILE A 106 5.39 -8.29 13.22
N ALA A 107 6.48 -7.76 13.78
CA ALA A 107 6.54 -6.41 14.33
C ALA A 107 6.30 -5.30 13.29
N ARG A 108 6.57 -5.56 12.01
CA ARG A 108 6.28 -4.63 10.89
C ARG A 108 4.91 -4.84 10.26
N LYS A 109 4.24 -5.95 10.56
CA LYS A 109 2.93 -6.27 9.99
C LYS A 109 1.92 -5.33 10.63
N LEU A 110 1.17 -4.60 9.82
CA LEU A 110 0.10 -3.75 10.32
C LEU A 110 -0.89 -4.59 11.13
N THR A 111 -1.36 -4.02 12.23
CA THR A 111 -2.44 -4.63 13.00
C THR A 111 -3.73 -4.66 12.15
N PRO A 112 -4.67 -5.59 12.41
CA PRO A 112 -5.94 -5.62 11.68
C PRO A 112 -6.74 -4.31 11.76
N ALA A 113 -6.54 -3.52 12.82
CA ALA A 113 -7.12 -2.18 12.94
C ALA A 113 -6.42 -1.18 11.99
N GLU A 114 -5.09 -1.12 12.01
CA GLU A 114 -4.32 -0.26 11.10
C GLU A 114 -4.54 -0.61 9.62
N LEU A 115 -4.75 -1.89 9.31
CA LEU A 115 -5.10 -2.31 7.95
C LEU A 115 -6.44 -1.72 7.51
N ARG A 116 -7.46 -1.76 8.38
CA ARG A 116 -8.76 -1.16 8.10
C ARG A 116 -8.64 0.35 7.90
N GLU A 117 -7.93 1.03 8.80
CA GLU A 117 -7.70 2.47 8.69
C GLU A 117 -6.94 2.84 7.41
N LYS A 118 -5.91 2.07 7.03
CA LYS A 118 -5.19 2.28 5.77
C LYS A 118 -6.08 2.06 4.54
N MET A 119 -7.02 1.11 4.60
CA MET A 119 -7.98 0.89 3.52
C MET A 119 -9.00 2.02 3.43
N GLU A 120 -9.55 2.47 4.55
CA GLU A 120 -10.44 3.63 4.63
C GLU A 120 -9.73 4.88 4.11
N ARG A 121 -8.51 5.15 4.56
CA ARG A 121 -7.69 6.27 4.11
C ARG A 121 -7.47 6.26 2.60
N LYS A 122 -7.12 5.10 2.02
CA LYS A 122 -6.97 4.93 0.58
C LYS A 122 -8.26 5.27 -0.18
N LEU A 123 -9.42 5.01 0.42
CA LEU A 123 -10.71 5.26 -0.20
C LEU A 123 -11.17 6.71 -0.02
N PHE A 124 -10.86 7.37 1.10
CA PHE A 124 -11.36 8.70 1.43
C PHE A 124 -10.41 9.87 1.09
N ASP A 125 -9.09 9.67 1.11
CA ASP A 125 -8.10 10.76 1.01
C ASP A 125 -7.73 11.20 -0.41
N ASP A 126 -8.55 10.95 -1.45
CA ASP A 126 -8.30 11.51 -2.78
C ASP A 126 -8.72 13.01 -2.81
N PRO A 127 -7.79 13.98 -2.85
CA PRO A 127 -8.11 15.41 -2.82
C PRO A 127 -8.66 15.94 -4.16
N ASN A 128 -8.60 15.13 -5.22
CA ASN A 128 -8.95 15.52 -6.59
C ASN A 128 -10.40 15.18 -6.99
N THR A 129 -11.18 14.52 -6.15
CA THR A 129 -12.57 14.18 -6.46
C THR A 129 -13.52 15.29 -6.02
N LEU A 130 -13.51 16.40 -6.75
CA LEU A 130 -14.60 17.38 -6.70
C LEU A 130 -15.84 16.82 -7.41
N ASP A 131 -15.62 16.01 -8.44
CA ASP A 131 -16.70 15.36 -9.18
C ASP A 131 -17.06 14.00 -8.58
N THR A 132 -18.33 13.89 -8.22
CA THR A 132 -18.96 12.61 -7.92
C THR A 132 -19.17 11.87 -9.24
N LEU A 133 -18.41 10.81 -9.51
CA LEU A 133 -18.69 9.96 -10.68
C LEU A 133 -19.90 9.10 -10.40
N VAL A 134 -20.71 8.91 -11.44
CA VAL A 134 -21.90 8.11 -11.32
C VAL A 134 -22.09 7.18 -12.49
N SER A 135 -22.14 5.89 -12.17
CA SER A 135 -22.21 4.81 -13.15
C SER A 135 -23.64 4.27 -13.16
N LEU A 136 -24.25 4.33 -14.34
CA LEU A 136 -25.57 3.75 -14.62
C LEU A 136 -25.38 2.41 -15.32
N TYR A 137 -25.96 1.35 -14.76
CA TYR A 137 -25.98 0.02 -15.35
C TYR A 137 -27.42 -0.38 -15.63
N ARG A 138 -27.65 -0.90 -16.84
CA ARG A 138 -28.87 -1.58 -17.22
C ARG A 138 -28.61 -3.08 -17.23
N ILE A 139 -29.31 -3.81 -16.38
CA ILE A 139 -29.24 -5.27 -16.28
C ILE A 139 -30.60 -5.82 -16.68
N ASN A 140 -30.61 -6.83 -17.55
CA ASN A 140 -31.85 -7.45 -18.02
C ASN A 140 -32.47 -8.32 -16.92
N ASP A 141 -31.69 -9.26 -16.35
CA ASP A 141 -32.15 -10.15 -15.27
C ASP A 141 -31.14 -10.18 -14.12
N LEU A 142 -31.59 -9.79 -12.92
CA LEU A 142 -30.84 -9.93 -11.67
C LEU A 142 -31.64 -10.73 -10.62
N SER A 143 -32.41 -11.72 -11.07
CA SER A 143 -33.22 -12.57 -10.18
C SER A 143 -32.38 -13.53 -9.33
N HIS A 144 -31.16 -13.87 -9.77
CA HIS A 144 -30.32 -14.84 -9.06
C HIS A 144 -29.76 -14.26 -7.74
N PRO A 145 -30.00 -14.91 -6.59
CA PRO A 145 -29.70 -14.35 -5.26
C PRO A 145 -28.21 -14.11 -5.02
N LYS A 146 -27.32 -14.96 -5.57
CA LYS A 146 -25.86 -14.72 -5.44
C LYS A 146 -25.42 -13.50 -6.23
N ALA A 147 -26.07 -13.17 -7.34
CA ALA A 147 -25.71 -12.01 -8.14
C ALA A 147 -26.13 -10.73 -7.41
N HIS A 148 -27.35 -10.71 -6.88
CA HIS A 148 -27.84 -9.63 -6.01
C HIS A 148 -26.93 -9.42 -4.78
N SER A 149 -26.59 -10.51 -4.06
CA SER A 149 -25.73 -10.42 -2.88
C SER A 149 -24.31 -9.92 -3.20
N LYS A 150 -23.74 -10.30 -4.34
CA LYS A 150 -22.45 -9.78 -4.81
C LYS A 150 -22.50 -8.28 -5.06
N VAL A 151 -23.53 -7.79 -5.76
CA VAL A 151 -23.70 -6.35 -6.03
C VAL A 151 -23.85 -5.58 -4.72
N TYR A 152 -24.68 -6.09 -3.79
CA TYR A 152 -24.92 -5.47 -2.50
C TYR A 152 -23.65 -5.42 -1.62
N GLN A 153 -22.97 -6.56 -1.43
CA GLN A 153 -21.75 -6.62 -0.61
C GLN A 153 -20.62 -5.78 -1.20
N ASN A 154 -20.46 -5.80 -2.53
CA ASN A 154 -19.46 -5.00 -3.21
C ASN A 154 -19.73 -3.49 -3.08
N ALA A 155 -21.00 -3.08 -3.10
CA ALA A 155 -21.38 -1.70 -2.83
C ALA A 155 -21.00 -1.29 -1.40
N GLN A 156 -21.24 -2.15 -0.41
CA GLN A 156 -20.86 -1.89 0.99
C GLN A 156 -19.35 -1.84 1.20
N TRP A 157 -18.59 -2.83 0.71
CA TRP A 157 -17.13 -2.88 0.90
C TRP A 157 -16.40 -1.70 0.27
N ASN A 158 -16.94 -1.15 -0.82
CA ASN A 158 -16.36 -0.01 -1.53
C ASN A 158 -17.00 1.34 -1.14
N TYR A 159 -17.87 1.38 -0.13
CA TYR A 159 -18.60 2.58 0.31
C TYR A 159 -19.30 3.32 -0.84
N LEU A 160 -19.84 2.55 -1.80
CA LEU A 160 -20.62 3.10 -2.91
C LEU A 160 -22.02 3.44 -2.41
N SER A 161 -22.52 4.62 -2.77
CA SER A 161 -23.89 5.03 -2.48
C SER A 161 -24.74 4.86 -3.73
N GLY A 162 -25.96 4.35 -3.63
CA GLY A 162 -26.76 4.09 -4.82
C GLY A 162 -28.12 3.49 -4.52
N CYS A 163 -28.90 3.30 -5.58
CA CYS A 163 -30.20 2.65 -5.51
C CYS A 163 -30.34 1.65 -6.66
N PHE A 164 -31.15 0.62 -6.40
CA PHE A 164 -31.48 -0.43 -7.33
C PHE A 164 -33.00 -0.50 -7.46
N VAL A 165 -33.51 -0.36 -8.68
CA VAL A 165 -34.95 -0.38 -8.96
C VAL A 165 -35.29 -1.62 -9.77
N MET A 166 -36.27 -2.40 -9.29
CA MET A 166 -36.80 -3.59 -9.96
C MET A 166 -38.27 -3.37 -10.31
N GLU A 167 -38.56 -3.00 -11.55
CA GLU A 167 -39.95 -3.00 -12.04
C GLU A 167 -40.13 -3.79 -13.35
N VAL A 168 -39.20 -3.75 -14.31
CA VAL A 168 -39.18 -4.62 -15.52
C VAL A 168 -37.76 -4.75 -16.11
N LEU A 169 -36.91 -3.74 -15.89
CA LEU A 169 -35.48 -3.73 -16.17
C LEU A 169 -34.77 -3.24 -14.90
N ALA A 170 -33.69 -3.92 -14.53
CA ALA A 170 -32.89 -3.54 -13.38
C ALA A 170 -32.00 -2.35 -13.76
N LEU A 171 -32.35 -1.16 -13.26
CA LEU A 171 -31.49 0.02 -13.33
C LEU A 171 -30.73 0.15 -12.00
N LEU A 172 -29.41 0.06 -12.08
CA LEU A 172 -28.51 0.24 -10.95
C LEU A 172 -27.71 1.51 -11.17
N TRP A 173 -27.82 2.45 -10.24
CA TRP A 173 -26.98 3.64 -10.24
C TRP A 173 -26.09 3.64 -9.01
N LEU A 174 -24.78 3.68 -9.26
CA LEU A 174 -23.76 3.68 -8.23
C LEU A 174 -22.98 4.98 -8.29
N LYS A 175 -22.93 5.66 -7.15
CA LYS A 175 -21.97 6.71 -6.83
C LYS A 175 -20.60 6.09 -6.65
N VAL A 176 -19.78 6.23 -7.69
CA VAL A 176 -18.42 5.71 -7.76
C VAL A 176 -17.47 6.86 -7.47
N LYS A 177 -16.50 6.62 -6.59
CA LYS A 177 -15.39 7.57 -6.41
C LYS A 177 -14.39 7.40 -7.55
N ALA A 178 -13.79 8.48 -8.05
CA ALA A 178 -12.94 8.42 -9.25
C ALA A 178 -11.73 7.48 -9.17
N SER A 179 -11.27 7.09 -7.97
CA SER A 179 -10.24 6.06 -7.80
C SER A 179 -10.72 4.64 -8.09
N GLN A 180 -12.02 4.37 -7.96
CA GLN A 180 -12.64 3.05 -8.18
C GLN A 180 -13.04 2.82 -9.64
N SER A 181 -13.34 3.88 -10.42
CA SER A 181 -13.76 3.74 -11.83
C SER A 181 -12.68 3.11 -12.71
N ARG A 182 -11.41 3.45 -12.47
CA ARG A 182 -10.26 2.91 -13.22
C ARG A 182 -10.02 1.40 -12.98
N CYS A 183 -10.58 0.83 -11.92
CA CYS A 183 -10.50 -0.61 -11.65
C CYS A 183 -11.62 -1.42 -12.32
N MET A 184 -12.72 -0.78 -12.73
CA MET A 184 -13.90 -1.45 -13.31
C MET A 184 -13.87 -1.53 -14.85
N GLU A 185 -12.91 -0.87 -15.50
CA GLU A 185 -12.74 -0.82 -16.97
C GLU A 185 -11.89 -1.96 -17.56
N ASN A 186 -11.40 -2.91 -16.75
CA ASN A 186 -10.62 -4.08 -17.20
C ASN A 186 -11.31 -5.41 -16.89
#